data_AF-A0A6J3B9Q2-F1
#
_entry.id   AF-A0A6J3B9Q2-F1
#
_cell.length_a   1.000
_cell.length_b   1.000
_cell.length_c   1.000
_cell.angle_alpha   90.00
_cell.angle_beta   90.00
_cell.angle_gamma   90.00
#
_symmetry.space_group_name_H-M   'P 1'
#
loop_
_entity.id
_entity.type
_entity.pdbx_description
1 polymer ?
#
loop_
_entity_poly.entity_id
_entity_poly.type
_entity_poly.pdbx_seq_one_letter_code
_entity_poly.pdbx_strand_id
1 'polypeptide(L)'
;MKTGYLSGLLAPAKGLTSASELLRKGPFLMKDKNPFLAQAGAEVGEECSLTVSSFSLQPPPPVKKPPPDKELQAIKIQAWWRGVLVRRTLLHAALRACIIQWWWKQKLAELLEKRRRAALEQYAQQIWAVVKLQSLVRMWRIRLRYCRLLNAVRIIQVYWRWHNCHTRGFFQGSYELTASQLELELEIFLGSQICRITDCIPFPIKN
;
A
#
# COMPACT_ATOMS: atom_id res chain seq x y z
N MET A 1 13.44 -14.99 66.69
CA MET A 1 13.98 -16.30 66.26
C MET A 1 13.77 -16.45 64.76
N LYS A 2 14.75 -17.08 64.11
CA LYS A 2 14.98 -17.21 62.65
C LYS A 2 13.83 -17.85 61.88
N THR A 3 13.68 -17.44 60.61
CA THR A 3 13.69 -18.24 59.35
C THR A 3 13.13 -17.34 58.24
N GLY A 4 13.62 -17.27 57.01
CA GLY A 4 14.67 -17.96 56.30
C GLY A 4 14.64 -17.43 54.85
N TYR A 5 15.82 -17.20 54.28
CA TYR A 5 16.01 -16.88 52.87
C TYR A 5 15.57 -18.05 52.00
N LEU A 6 14.79 -17.78 50.95
CA LEU A 6 14.74 -18.64 49.76
C LEU A 6 14.87 -17.79 48.49
N SER A 7 16.06 -17.91 47.93
CA SER A 7 16.47 -17.62 46.57
C SER A 7 15.45 -18.15 45.55
N GLY A 8 15.02 -17.28 44.65
CA GLY A 8 14.17 -17.62 43.50
C GLY A 8 14.65 -16.87 42.28
N LEU A 9 15.71 -17.38 41.68
CA LEU A 9 16.28 -17.01 40.39
C LEU A 9 15.17 -17.10 39.32
N LEU A 10 14.71 -15.99 38.77
CA LEU A 10 13.94 -16.00 37.52
C LEU A 10 14.55 -14.98 36.55
N ALA A 11 15.08 -15.54 35.47
CA ALA A 11 15.89 -14.89 34.45
C ALA A 11 15.22 -13.66 33.81
N PRO A 12 16.01 -12.70 33.30
CA PRO A 12 15.48 -11.72 32.35
C PRO A 12 15.07 -12.46 31.08
N ALA A 13 13.78 -12.36 30.73
CA ALA A 13 13.24 -12.85 29.47
C ALA A 13 13.95 -12.16 28.29
N LYS A 14 15.02 -12.80 27.81
CA LYS A 14 15.60 -12.58 26.49
C LYS A 14 14.61 -13.17 25.48
N GLY A 15 13.82 -12.33 24.82
CA GLY A 15 12.84 -12.85 23.87
C GLY A 15 11.87 -11.82 23.30
N LEU A 16 12.32 -10.61 22.98
CA LEU A 16 11.57 -9.67 22.14
C LEU A 16 12.52 -8.98 21.15
N THR A 17 13.32 -9.80 20.48
CA THR A 17 13.98 -9.45 19.21
C THR A 17 13.38 -10.33 18.13
N SER A 18 12.12 -10.09 17.77
CA SER A 18 11.51 -10.69 16.59
C SER A 18 10.25 -9.91 16.17
N ALA A 19 10.45 -8.72 15.62
CA ALA A 19 9.44 -8.02 14.80
C ALA A 19 10.07 -6.86 14.00
N SER A 20 11.15 -6.26 14.51
CA SER A 20 11.87 -5.16 13.86
C SER A 20 12.92 -5.60 12.85
N GLU A 21 13.31 -6.88 12.82
CA GLU A 21 14.35 -7.39 11.91
C GLU A 21 13.80 -7.92 10.57
N LEU A 22 12.48 -8.05 10.46
CA LEU A 22 11.81 -8.44 9.21
C LEU A 22 11.49 -7.25 8.28
N LEU A 23 11.83 -6.01 8.68
CA LEU A 23 11.66 -4.82 7.84
C LEU A 23 12.97 -4.29 7.24
N ARG A 24 14.04 -5.09 7.23
CA ARG A 24 15.32 -4.76 6.57
C ARG A 24 15.60 -5.59 5.31
N LYS A 25 14.73 -6.53 4.94
CA LYS A 25 14.83 -7.21 3.64
C LYS A 25 14.00 -6.47 2.62
N GLY A 26 14.62 -5.45 2.02
CA GLY A 26 14.12 -4.82 0.81
C GLY A 26 13.90 -5.85 -0.31
N PRO A 27 13.01 -5.57 -1.27
CA PRO A 27 12.72 -6.50 -2.35
C PRO A 27 13.98 -6.69 -3.20
N PHE A 28 14.55 -7.89 -3.05
CA PHE A 28 15.08 -8.73 -4.11
C PHE A 28 15.55 -7.97 -5.36
N LEU A 29 16.85 -7.65 -5.37
CA LEU A 29 17.60 -7.23 -6.55
C LEU A 29 17.43 -8.31 -7.63
N MET A 30 16.53 -8.07 -8.59
CA MET A 30 16.50 -8.80 -9.86
C MET A 30 17.86 -8.59 -10.51
N LYS A 31 18.69 -9.63 -10.45
CA LYS A 31 19.88 -9.75 -11.31
C LYS A 31 19.36 -9.90 -12.73
N ASP A 32 19.36 -8.80 -13.48
CA ASP A 32 19.35 -8.84 -14.94
C ASP A 32 20.64 -9.53 -15.38
N LYS A 33 20.59 -10.86 -15.49
CA LYS A 33 21.59 -11.65 -16.19
C LYS A 33 21.47 -11.26 -17.67
N ASN A 34 22.34 -10.38 -18.15
CA ASN A 34 22.63 -10.26 -19.57
C ASN A 34 23.36 -11.54 -20.01
N PRO A 35 22.80 -12.38 -20.90
CA PRO A 35 23.46 -13.61 -21.33
C PRO A 35 24.51 -13.38 -22.45
N PHE A 36 24.96 -12.14 -22.70
CA PHE A 36 25.72 -11.81 -23.91
C PHE A 36 27.23 -11.59 -23.72
N LEU A 37 27.79 -11.86 -22.54
CA LEU A 37 29.23 -11.72 -22.28
C LEU A 37 29.80 -12.93 -21.52
N ALA A 38 29.45 -14.13 -21.97
CA ALA A 38 30.01 -15.38 -21.44
C ALA A 38 30.31 -16.37 -22.56
N GLN A 39 31.09 -15.96 -23.56
CA GLN A 39 31.78 -16.90 -24.44
C GLN A 39 32.91 -16.19 -25.19
N ALA A 40 34.10 -16.21 -24.62
CA ALA A 40 35.37 -16.05 -25.33
C ALA A 40 36.49 -16.51 -24.41
N GLY A 41 36.67 -17.83 -24.30
CA GLY A 41 37.74 -18.43 -23.52
C GLY A 41 37.82 -19.93 -23.75
N ALA A 42 38.73 -20.30 -24.65
CA ALA A 42 39.39 -21.60 -24.82
C ALA A 42 38.53 -22.83 -25.17
N GLU A 43 38.83 -23.42 -26.33
CA GLU A 43 39.39 -24.77 -26.53
C GLU A 43 39.40 -25.02 -28.07
N VAL A 44 40.58 -25.04 -28.71
CA VAL A 44 41.26 -26.24 -29.22
C VAL A 44 40.70 -26.77 -30.54
N GLY A 45 41.56 -26.70 -31.57
CA GLY A 45 41.81 -27.75 -32.56
C GLY A 45 40.63 -28.34 -33.31
N GLU A 46 40.36 -27.80 -34.50
CA GLU A 46 39.89 -28.62 -35.62
C GLU A 46 40.76 -28.30 -36.84
N GLU A 47 41.62 -29.26 -37.18
CA GLU A 47 42.10 -29.42 -38.54
C GLU A 47 40.89 -29.70 -39.44
N CYS A 48 40.61 -28.78 -40.36
CA CYS A 48 39.79 -29.09 -41.53
C CYS A 48 40.38 -28.39 -42.73
N SER A 49 41.08 -29.20 -43.52
CA SER A 49 41.52 -28.93 -44.87
C SER A 49 40.39 -28.35 -45.70
N LEU A 50 40.57 -27.12 -46.17
CA LEU A 50 39.90 -26.64 -47.37
C LEU A 50 40.95 -25.97 -48.24
N THR A 51 41.38 -26.75 -49.22
CA THR A 51 41.62 -26.33 -50.60
C THR A 51 42.16 -24.91 -50.72
N VAL A 52 43.48 -24.84 -50.85
CA VAL A 52 44.18 -23.73 -51.49
C VAL A 52 43.53 -23.54 -52.86
N SER A 53 42.47 -22.73 -52.92
CA SER A 53 42.05 -22.08 -54.16
C SER A 53 43.23 -21.22 -54.53
N SER A 54 44.04 -21.77 -55.44
CA SER A 54 45.10 -21.13 -56.19
C SER A 54 44.80 -19.64 -56.35
N PHE A 55 45.32 -18.84 -55.42
CA PHE A 55 45.47 -17.41 -55.61
C PHE A 55 46.59 -17.31 -56.62
N SER A 56 46.19 -17.44 -57.90
CA SER A 56 47.07 -17.28 -59.03
C SER A 56 47.77 -15.94 -58.83
N LEU A 57 49.05 -16.01 -58.47
CA LEU A 57 49.96 -14.88 -58.43
C LEU A 57 49.90 -14.26 -59.82
N GLN A 58 49.06 -13.23 -59.97
CA GLN A 58 49.16 -12.37 -61.12
C GLN A 58 50.57 -11.80 -61.10
N PRO A 59 51.29 -11.82 -62.24
CA PRO A 59 52.64 -11.30 -62.31
C PRO A 59 52.66 -9.86 -61.80
N PRO A 60 53.73 -9.45 -61.10
CA PRO A 60 53.85 -8.08 -60.61
C PRO A 60 53.62 -7.12 -61.78
N PRO A 61 52.80 -6.07 -61.60
CA PRO A 61 52.55 -5.12 -62.67
C PRO A 61 53.91 -4.58 -63.16
N PRO A 62 54.10 -4.44 -64.48
CA PRO A 62 55.37 -3.97 -65.03
C PRO A 62 55.73 -2.65 -64.36
N VAL A 63 56.99 -2.52 -63.91
CA VAL A 63 57.53 -1.33 -63.25
C VAL A 63 57.39 -0.16 -64.23
N LYS A 64 56.31 0.62 -64.07
CA LYS A 64 56.04 1.80 -64.89
C LYS A 64 56.97 2.91 -64.41
N LYS A 65 57.60 3.60 -65.37
CA LYS A 65 58.35 4.85 -65.18
C LYS A 65 57.55 5.80 -64.29
N PRO A 66 58.19 6.65 -63.46
CA PRO A 66 57.49 7.54 -62.55
C PRO A 66 56.37 8.25 -63.33
N PRO A 67 55.12 8.10 -62.89
CA PRO A 67 53.98 8.62 -63.62
C PRO A 67 54.18 10.13 -63.81
N PRO A 68 53.88 10.67 -65.00
CA PRO A 68 54.04 12.11 -65.27
C PRO A 68 53.29 12.90 -64.20
N ASP A 69 53.78 14.09 -63.83
CA ASP A 69 53.25 14.88 -62.68
C ASP A 69 51.71 15.00 -62.66
N LYS A 70 51.07 14.99 -63.84
CA LYS A 70 49.61 15.00 -64.02
C LYS A 70 48.90 13.76 -63.43
N GLU A 71 49.48 12.58 -63.55
CA GLU A 71 48.95 11.33 -62.99
C GLU A 71 49.09 11.30 -61.46
N LEU A 72 50.20 11.79 -60.91
CA LEU A 72 50.38 11.94 -59.46
C LEU A 72 49.38 12.94 -58.86
N GLN A 73 49.12 14.05 -59.56
CA GLN A 73 48.10 15.03 -59.19
C GLN A 73 46.70 14.40 -59.21
N ALA A 74 46.37 13.62 -60.24
CA ALA A 74 45.09 12.91 -60.32
C ALA A 74 44.91 11.88 -59.19
N ILE A 75 45.96 11.13 -58.84
CA ILE A 75 45.93 10.18 -57.71
C ILE A 75 45.68 10.91 -56.38
N LYS A 76 46.33 12.06 -56.15
CA LYS A 76 46.08 12.89 -54.96
C LYS A 76 44.62 13.36 -54.88
N ILE A 77 44.06 13.80 -56.01
CA ILE A 77 42.65 14.23 -56.09
C ILE A 77 41.71 13.04 -55.79
N GLN A 78 41.99 11.87 -56.36
CA GLN A 78 41.18 10.66 -56.12
C GLN A 78 41.24 10.19 -54.67
N ALA A 79 42.43 10.20 -54.06
CA ALA A 79 42.61 9.85 -52.65
C ALA A 79 41.85 10.82 -51.73
N TRP A 80 41.87 12.12 -52.06
CA TRP A 80 41.12 13.14 -51.35
C TRP A 80 39.60 12.91 -51.42
N TRP A 81 39.06 12.64 -52.62
CA TRP A 81 37.64 12.35 -52.79
C TRP A 81 37.18 11.11 -52.04
N ARG A 82 37.98 10.02 -52.04
CA ARG A 82 37.68 8.83 -51.24
C ARG A 82 37.66 9.12 -49.74
N GLY A 83 38.61 9.92 -49.25
CA GLY A 83 38.64 10.36 -47.85
C GLY A 83 37.44 11.22 -47.45
N VAL A 84 37.03 12.17 -48.31
CA VAL A 84 35.86 13.02 -48.06
C VAL A 84 34.57 12.22 -48.07
N LEU A 85 34.41 11.29 -49.02
CA LEU A 85 33.22 10.44 -49.12
C LEU A 85 33.04 9.58 -47.85
N VAL A 86 34.10 8.89 -47.41
CA VAL A 86 34.08 8.04 -46.21
C VAL A 86 33.81 8.85 -44.94
N ARG A 87 34.39 10.05 -44.80
CA ARG A 87 34.14 10.92 -43.63
C ARG A 87 32.68 11.36 -43.57
N ARG A 88 32.07 11.71 -44.71
CA ARG A 88 30.65 12.08 -44.77
C ARG A 88 29.74 10.91 -44.39
N THR A 89 30.00 9.70 -44.92
CA THR A 89 29.19 8.52 -44.58
C THR A 89 29.32 8.13 -43.11
N LEU A 90 30.54 8.21 -42.56
CA LEU A 90 30.79 7.87 -41.16
C LEU A 90 30.12 8.86 -40.21
N LEU A 91 30.19 10.16 -40.52
CA LEU A 91 29.47 11.19 -39.77
C LEU A 91 27.95 10.97 -39.83
N HIS A 92 27.41 10.64 -41.01
CA HIS A 92 25.99 10.38 -41.18
C HIS A 92 25.52 9.12 -40.42
N ALA A 93 26.35 8.07 -40.38
CA ALA A 93 26.10 6.87 -39.61
C ALA A 93 26.19 7.13 -38.09
N ALA A 94 27.19 7.89 -37.64
CA ALA A 94 27.37 8.26 -36.25
C ALA A 94 26.20 9.11 -35.71
N LEU A 95 25.71 10.07 -36.49
CA LEU A 95 24.53 10.86 -36.14
C LEU A 95 23.29 9.96 -35.98
N ARG A 96 23.06 9.04 -36.93
CA ARG A 96 21.94 8.09 -36.85
C ARG A 96 22.05 7.20 -35.61
N ALA A 97 23.23 6.66 -35.33
CA ALA A 97 23.47 5.87 -34.14
C ALA A 97 23.25 6.68 -32.84
N CYS A 98 23.68 7.95 -32.83
CA CYS A 98 23.50 8.85 -31.68
C CYS A 98 22.01 9.11 -31.39
N ILE A 99 21.21 9.37 -32.43
CA ILE A 99 19.76 9.55 -32.29
C ILE A 99 19.10 8.29 -31.70
N ILE A 100 19.47 7.11 -32.20
CA ILE A 100 18.94 5.83 -31.70
C ILE A 100 19.34 5.61 -30.23
N GLN A 101 20.61 5.85 -29.89
CA GLN A 101 21.11 5.73 -28.51
C GLN A 101 20.38 6.67 -27.55
N TRP A 102 20.17 7.92 -27.96
CA TRP A 102 19.44 8.90 -27.16
C TRP A 102 17.97 8.50 -26.98
N TRP A 103 17.31 8.03 -28.04
CA TRP A 103 15.94 7.54 -27.97
C TRP A 103 15.80 6.36 -26.99
N TRP A 104 16.74 5.41 -27.01
CA TRP A 104 16.75 4.31 -26.05
C TRP A 104 16.95 4.76 -24.61
N LYS A 105 17.85 5.72 -24.37
CA LYS A 105 18.04 6.31 -23.03
C LYS A 105 16.76 6.99 -22.54
N GLN A 106 16.09 7.74 -23.42
CA GLN A 106 14.82 8.38 -23.10
C GLN A 106 13.74 7.35 -22.76
N LYS A 107 13.61 6.29 -23.56
CA LYS A 107 12.65 5.21 -23.31
C LYS A 107 12.93 4.46 -22.01
N LEU A 108 14.20 4.20 -21.71
CA LEU A 108 14.59 3.55 -20.46
C LEU A 108 14.28 4.43 -19.24
N ALA A 109 14.55 5.74 -19.33
CA ALA A 109 14.20 6.70 -18.28
C ALA A 109 12.68 6.76 -18.06
N GLU A 110 11.89 6.81 -19.13
CA GLU A 110 10.42 6.78 -19.07
C GLU A 110 9.90 5.51 -18.36
N LEU A 111 10.47 4.35 -18.68
CA LEU A 111 10.11 3.09 -18.03
C LEU A 111 10.49 3.06 -16.54
N LEU A 112 11.67 3.58 -16.19
CA LEU A 112 12.10 3.67 -14.80
C LEU A 112 11.21 4.62 -14.00
N GLU A 113 10.82 5.77 -14.56
CA GLU A 113 9.89 6.69 -13.93
C GLU A 113 8.52 6.05 -13.71
N LYS A 114 7.98 5.34 -14.71
CA LYS A 114 6.70 4.61 -14.57
C LYS A 114 6.78 3.57 -13.45
N ARG A 115 7.86 2.79 -13.39
CA ARG A 115 8.08 1.82 -12.30
C ARG A 115 8.18 2.50 -10.94
N ARG A 116 8.91 3.61 -10.83
CA ARG A 116 9.02 4.40 -9.59
C ARG A 116 7.67 4.94 -9.16
N ARG A 117 6.88 5.53 -10.07
CA ARG A 117 5.52 6.04 -9.78
C ARG A 117 4.60 4.91 -9.32
N ALA A 118 4.57 3.78 -10.01
CA ALA A 118 3.76 2.64 -9.62
C ALA A 118 4.13 2.11 -8.22
N ALA A 119 5.42 2.02 -7.90
CA ALA A 119 5.86 1.64 -6.56
C ALA A 119 5.41 2.65 -5.48
N LEU A 120 5.54 3.95 -5.75
CA LEU A 120 5.08 5.00 -4.84
C LEU A 120 3.56 4.98 -4.63
N GLU A 121 2.79 4.77 -5.70
CA GLU A 121 1.33 4.63 -5.63
C GLU A 121 0.92 3.43 -4.78
N GLN A 122 1.59 2.28 -4.94
CA GLN A 122 1.36 1.11 -4.09
C GLN A 122 1.63 1.39 -2.62
N TYR A 123 2.76 2.03 -2.30
CA TYR A 123 3.07 2.41 -0.91
C TYR A 123 2.06 3.41 -0.36
N ALA A 124 1.65 4.40 -1.15
CA ALA A 124 0.61 5.33 -0.76
C ALA A 124 -0.69 4.58 -0.44
N GLN A 125 -1.17 3.72 -1.35
CA GLN A 125 -2.38 2.92 -1.14
C GLN A 125 -2.30 2.05 0.13
N GLN A 126 -1.15 1.45 0.40
CA GLN A 126 -0.93 0.70 1.64
C GLN A 126 -1.07 1.59 2.87
N ILE A 127 -0.43 2.76 2.89
CA ILE A 127 -0.54 3.72 4.01
C ILE A 127 -1.99 4.17 4.19
N TRP A 128 -2.67 4.54 3.10
CA TRP A 128 -4.09 4.91 3.14
C TRP A 128 -4.97 3.80 3.72
N ALA A 129 -4.76 2.55 3.31
CA ALA A 129 -5.47 1.40 3.84
C ALA A 129 -5.21 1.19 5.33
N VAL A 130 -3.94 1.30 5.76
CA VAL A 130 -3.53 1.16 7.17
C VAL A 130 -4.15 2.26 8.03
N VAL A 131 -4.10 3.52 7.59
CA VAL A 131 -4.68 4.66 8.34
C VAL A 131 -6.19 4.53 8.44
N LYS A 132 -6.86 4.09 7.36
CA LYS A 132 -8.30 3.83 7.38
C LYS A 132 -8.65 2.69 8.34
N LEU A 133 -7.88 1.61 8.35
CA LEU A 133 -8.09 0.52 9.31
C LEU A 133 -7.84 0.98 10.74
N GLN A 134 -6.77 1.74 10.97
CA GLN A 134 -6.43 2.27 12.28
C GLN A 134 -7.50 3.22 12.82
N SER A 135 -8.07 4.09 11.97
CA SER A 135 -9.15 4.99 12.37
C SER A 135 -10.44 4.22 12.69
N LEU A 136 -10.78 3.20 11.90
CA LEU A 136 -11.92 2.30 12.19
C LEU A 136 -11.75 1.57 13.53
N VAL A 137 -10.56 1.00 13.79
CA VAL A 137 -10.28 0.31 15.05
C VAL A 137 -10.36 1.26 16.23
N ARG A 138 -9.82 2.48 16.10
CA ARG A 138 -9.91 3.51 17.15
C ARG A 138 -11.35 3.92 17.42
N MET A 139 -12.13 4.20 16.37
CA MET A 139 -13.56 4.51 16.47
C MET A 139 -14.34 3.38 17.13
N TRP A 140 -14.09 2.14 16.72
CA TRP A 140 -14.74 0.95 17.25
C TRP A 140 -14.49 0.77 18.75
N ARG A 141 -13.23 0.93 19.19
CA ARG A 141 -12.89 0.83 20.63
C ARG A 141 -13.62 1.86 21.47
N ILE A 142 -13.69 3.11 20.99
CA ILE A 142 -14.41 4.19 21.69
C ILE A 142 -15.90 3.86 21.75
N ARG A 143 -16.49 3.45 20.62
CA ARG A 143 -17.91 3.07 20.54
C ARG A 143 -18.24 1.91 21.48
N LEU A 144 -17.40 0.88 21.54
CA LEU A 144 -17.57 -0.24 22.46
C LEU A 144 -17.54 0.23 23.93
N ARG A 145 -16.59 1.10 24.30
CA ARG A 145 -16.51 1.66 25.66
C ARG A 145 -17.74 2.49 25.99
N TYR A 146 -18.19 3.33 25.05
CA TYR A 146 -19.39 4.13 25.21
C TYR A 146 -20.64 3.26 25.37
N CYS A 147 -20.82 2.23 24.53
CA CYS A 147 -21.94 1.30 24.63
C CYS A 147 -21.94 0.54 25.96
N ARG A 148 -20.78 0.13 26.48
CA ARG A 148 -20.67 -0.52 27.80
C ARG A 148 -21.11 0.43 28.92
N LEU A 149 -20.63 1.67 28.90
CA LEU A 149 -21.01 2.68 29.89
C LEU A 149 -22.50 2.99 29.81
N LEU A 150 -23.03 3.18 28.61
CA LEU A 150 -24.45 3.47 28.39
C LEU A 150 -25.33 2.32 28.87
N ASN A 151 -24.92 1.08 28.62
CA ASN A 151 -25.64 -0.09 29.12
C ASN A 151 -25.63 -0.14 30.66
N ALA A 152 -24.48 0.11 31.30
CA ALA A 152 -24.39 0.18 32.76
C ALA A 152 -25.28 1.29 33.34
N VAL A 153 -25.24 2.49 32.75
CA VAL A 153 -26.11 3.62 33.15
C VAL A 153 -27.58 3.26 32.99
N ARG A 154 -27.96 2.60 31.88
CA ARG A 154 -29.36 2.20 31.64
C ARG A 154 -29.83 1.18 32.67
N ILE A 155 -29.00 0.21 33.04
CA ILE A 155 -29.32 -0.76 34.11
C ILE A 155 -29.54 -0.03 35.43
N ILE A 156 -28.64 0.88 35.80
CA ILE A 156 -28.76 1.68 37.04
C ILE A 156 -30.02 2.53 37.01
N GLN A 157 -30.33 3.19 35.89
CA GLN A 157 -31.53 4.00 35.73
C GLN A 157 -32.80 3.17 35.85
N VAL A 158 -32.86 1.99 35.24
CA VAL A 158 -34.02 1.09 35.35
C VAL A 158 -34.19 0.60 36.79
N TYR A 159 -33.09 0.19 37.44
CA TYR A 159 -33.11 -0.20 38.85
C TYR A 159 -33.60 0.95 39.75
N TRP A 160 -33.13 2.18 39.50
CA TRP A 160 -33.54 3.34 40.26
C TRP A 160 -35.00 3.73 39.99
N ARG A 161 -35.47 3.64 38.74
CA ARG A 161 -36.89 3.86 38.39
C ARG A 161 -37.79 2.82 39.05
N TRP A 162 -37.40 1.55 39.01
CA TRP A 162 -38.10 0.48 39.72
C TRP A 162 -38.14 0.75 41.23
N HIS A 163 -37.00 1.09 41.83
CA HIS A 163 -36.93 1.39 43.27
C HIS A 163 -37.78 2.61 43.65
N ASN A 164 -37.79 3.68 42.85
CA ASN A 164 -38.65 4.84 43.10
C ASN A 164 -40.13 4.50 42.97
N CYS A 165 -40.54 3.73 41.96
CA CYS A 165 -41.94 3.28 41.80
C CYS A 165 -42.35 2.25 42.88
N HIS A 166 -41.41 1.49 43.44
CA HIS A 166 -41.69 0.56 44.52
C HIS A 166 -41.82 1.29 45.87
N THR A 167 -40.99 2.31 46.11
CA THR A 167 -41.01 3.11 47.36
C THR A 167 -42.09 4.20 47.33
N ARG A 168 -42.41 4.76 46.16
CA ARG A 168 -43.53 5.69 45.97
C ARG A 168 -44.74 4.87 45.57
N GLY A 169 -45.64 4.67 46.51
CA GLY A 169 -46.86 3.92 46.28
C GLY A 169 -47.60 4.27 44.99
N PHE A 170 -48.24 3.28 44.37
CA PHE A 170 -48.99 3.51 43.13
C PHE A 170 -50.39 4.05 43.43
N PHE A 171 -50.88 4.93 42.57
CA PHE A 171 -52.23 5.49 42.64
C PHE A 171 -53.06 4.91 41.50
N GLN A 172 -54.16 4.26 41.83
CA GLN A 172 -55.11 3.73 40.85
C GLN A 172 -56.43 4.49 41.03
N GLY A 173 -56.87 5.19 39.99
CA GLY A 173 -58.13 5.92 39.99
C GLY A 173 -59.12 5.27 39.04
N SER A 174 -60.30 4.91 39.53
CA SER A 174 -61.48 4.59 38.73
C SER A 174 -62.45 5.78 38.78
N TYR A 175 -63.12 6.05 37.67
CA TYR A 175 -64.20 7.02 37.65
C TYR A 175 -65.38 6.43 36.88
N GLU A 176 -66.57 6.62 37.43
CA GLU A 176 -67.82 6.24 36.77
C GLU A 176 -68.67 7.49 36.53
N LEU A 177 -69.09 7.67 35.28
CA LEU A 177 -69.90 8.81 34.86
C LEU A 177 -71.36 8.37 34.79
N THR A 178 -72.14 8.78 35.77
CA THR A 178 -73.59 8.58 35.78
C THR A 178 -74.27 9.86 35.28
N ALA A 179 -75.47 9.75 34.69
CA ALA A 179 -76.16 10.90 34.09
C ALA A 179 -76.41 12.08 35.05
N SER A 180 -76.41 11.84 36.36
CA SER A 180 -76.66 12.83 37.42
C SER A 180 -75.42 13.21 38.24
N GLN A 181 -74.37 12.37 38.25
CA GLN A 181 -73.21 12.53 39.14
C GLN A 181 -71.96 11.84 38.58
N LEU A 182 -70.79 12.37 38.94
CA LEU A 182 -69.48 11.77 38.70
C LEU A 182 -69.00 11.10 39.99
N GLU A 183 -68.76 9.79 39.94
CA GLU A 183 -68.18 9.03 41.05
C GLU A 183 -66.68 8.82 40.78
N LEU A 184 -65.87 9.18 41.77
CA LEU A 184 -64.42 9.09 41.74
C LEU A 184 -63.97 8.17 42.86
N GLU A 185 -63.30 7.08 42.51
CA GLU A 185 -62.63 6.20 43.46
C GLU A 185 -61.13 6.26 43.23
N LEU A 186 -60.38 6.58 44.29
CA LEU A 186 -58.93 6.64 44.27
C LEU A 186 -58.35 5.67 45.29
N GLU A 187 -57.56 4.73 44.82
CA GLU A 187 -56.80 3.79 45.62
C GLU A 187 -55.33 4.18 45.66
N ILE A 188 -54.78 4.33 46.86
CA ILE A 188 -53.39 4.69 47.13
C ILE A 188 -52.70 3.50 47.78
N PHE A 189 -51.70 2.94 47.11
CA PHE A 189 -50.98 1.74 47.56
C PHE A 189 -49.56 2.10 48.03
N LEU A 190 -49.37 2.37 49.32
CA LEU A 190 -48.03 2.58 49.90
C LEU A 190 -47.44 1.25 50.42
N GLY A 191 -46.78 0.50 49.53
CA GLY A 191 -46.16 -0.78 49.90
C GLY A 191 -47.20 -1.85 50.26
N SER A 192 -47.26 -2.25 51.53
CA SER A 192 -48.26 -3.20 52.06
C SER A 192 -49.56 -2.54 52.53
N GLN A 193 -49.63 -1.22 52.55
CA GLN A 193 -50.80 -0.47 53.02
C GLN A 193 -51.59 0.09 51.85
N ILE A 194 -52.92 0.00 51.95
CA ILE A 194 -53.87 0.43 50.92
C ILE A 194 -54.83 1.43 51.57
N CYS A 195 -54.89 2.64 51.03
CA CYS A 195 -55.84 3.67 51.42
C CYS A 195 -56.82 3.91 50.27
N ARG A 196 -58.12 3.90 50.55
CA ARG A 196 -59.19 4.16 49.56
C ARG A 196 -59.89 5.47 49.88
N ILE A 197 -60.06 6.33 48.88
CA ILE A 197 -60.76 7.61 48.96
C ILE A 197 -61.85 7.61 47.88
N THR A 198 -63.08 7.92 48.25
CA THR A 198 -64.24 7.92 47.33
C THR A 198 -64.96 9.25 47.41
N ASP A 199 -65.17 9.92 46.28
CA ASP A 199 -65.85 11.22 46.17
C ASP A 199 -66.96 11.19 45.09
N CYS A 200 -68.06 11.90 45.32
CA CYS A 200 -69.17 12.03 44.36
C CYS A 200 -69.44 13.51 44.06
N ILE A 201 -69.32 13.91 42.79
CA ILE A 201 -69.56 15.30 42.34
C ILE A 201 -70.87 15.34 41.53
N PRO A 202 -71.94 15.96 42.05
CA PRO A 202 -73.20 16.10 41.32
C PRO A 202 -73.09 17.14 40.19
N PHE A 203 -73.70 16.86 39.04
CA PHE A 203 -73.74 17.83 37.94
C PHE A 203 -74.80 18.91 38.20
N PRO A 204 -74.53 20.19 37.88
CA PRO A 204 -75.55 21.24 37.96
C PRO A 204 -76.60 20.99 36.87
N ILE A 205 -77.73 20.40 37.26
CA ILE A 205 -78.89 20.22 36.38
C ILE A 205 -79.44 21.61 36.07
N LYS A 206 -79.24 22.08 34.83
CA LYS A 206 -79.81 23.33 34.34
C LYS A 206 -81.24 23.01 33.88
N ASN A 207 -82.19 23.14 34.80
CA ASN A 207 -83.62 23.21 34.47
C ASN A 207 -83.97 24.56 33.85
#